data_AF-A0A8T4R6W2-F1
#
_entry.id   AF-A0A8T4R6W2-F1
#
_cell.length_a   1.000
_cell.length_b   1.000
_cell.length_c   1.000
_cell.angle_alpha   90.00
_cell.angle_beta   90.00
_cell.angle_gamma   90.00
#
_symmetry.space_group_name_H-M   'P 1'
#
loop_
_entity.id
_entity.type
_entity.pdbx_description
1 polymer ?
#
loop_
_entity_poly.entity_id
_entity_poly.type
_entity_poly.pdbx_seq_one_letter_code
_entity_poly.pdbx_strand_id
1 'polypeptide(L)'
;MVEFGSGYSMPMDREYGQHNALRAEASPANNSTNDVKVGIGEFGISLGLGPVQNVPAIGAKLRAGIKTMELGFMGAGKGGGQGHTPEMYGQKQRQALSEMKTANRVDFTTHSSVGVWGLAGQDQQGNFSKSSKSMALSEIKRAIEFASDVAAGGPVVVHTGEFRRPIVDAEWNSEDEKWRGKFKMYDEEAERTSYHIVDTRTGHLIQEARKNRKVSKPVWNRYENRKSYASF
;
A
#
# COMPACT_ATOMS: atom_id res chain seq x y z
N MET A 1 -17.82 -22.29 57.84
CA MET A 1 -17.97 -21.43 56.65
C MET A 1 -16.66 -21.52 55.91
N VAL A 2 -16.63 -22.24 54.79
CA VAL A 2 -15.40 -22.51 54.04
C VAL A 2 -15.34 -21.48 52.92
N GLU A 3 -14.39 -20.56 53.02
CA GLU A 3 -14.17 -19.51 52.03
C GLU A 3 -13.23 -20.07 50.96
N PHE A 4 -13.76 -20.28 49.74
CA PHE A 4 -12.97 -20.69 48.59
C PHE A 4 -12.25 -19.46 48.03
N GLY A 5 -11.01 -19.26 48.49
CA GLY A 5 -10.09 -18.30 47.89
C GLY A 5 -9.60 -18.76 46.53
N SER A 6 -10.33 -18.43 45.47
CA SER A 6 -9.78 -18.41 44.11
C SER A 6 -10.02 -17.03 43.52
N GLY A 7 -9.11 -16.10 43.83
CA GLY A 7 -9.06 -14.79 43.20
C GLY A 7 -8.87 -14.95 41.69
N TYR A 8 -9.86 -14.50 40.93
CA TYR A 8 -9.79 -14.44 39.48
C TYR A 8 -8.68 -13.45 39.10
N SER A 9 -7.65 -13.93 38.42
CA SER A 9 -6.51 -13.10 37.97
C SER A 9 -6.24 -13.37 36.50
N MET A 10 -6.29 -12.31 35.68
CA MET A 10 -6.08 -12.36 34.24
C MET A 10 -4.67 -11.85 33.88
N PRO A 11 -4.06 -12.31 32.78
CA PRO A 11 -2.71 -11.88 32.36
C PRO A 11 -2.57 -10.38 32.04
N MET A 12 -3.70 -9.67 31.95
CA MET A 12 -3.77 -8.23 31.72
C MET A 12 -3.95 -7.43 33.02
N ASP A 13 -4.07 -8.10 34.17
CA ASP A 13 -4.19 -7.44 35.46
C ASP A 13 -2.82 -6.90 35.87
N ARG A 14 -2.79 -5.62 36.19
CA ARG A 14 -1.57 -4.84 36.50
C ARG A 14 -0.77 -5.41 37.69
N GLU A 15 -1.40 -6.25 38.50
CA GLU A 15 -0.87 -6.84 39.73
C GLU A 15 -0.42 -8.31 39.54
N TYR A 16 -0.56 -8.89 38.34
CA TYR A 16 -0.22 -10.29 38.05
C TYR A 16 1.25 -10.66 38.33
N GLY A 17 2.14 -9.66 38.46
CA GLY A 17 3.57 -9.85 38.74
C GLY A 17 4.03 -9.57 40.17
N GLN A 18 3.16 -9.14 41.11
CA GLN A 18 3.64 -8.58 42.39
C GLN A 18 3.72 -9.56 43.57
N HIS A 19 3.32 -10.82 43.41
CA HIS A 19 3.25 -11.74 44.56
C HIS A 19 4.48 -12.63 44.82
N ASN A 20 5.62 -12.41 44.15
CA ASN A 20 6.81 -13.22 44.41
C ASN A 20 8.14 -12.43 44.26
N ALA A 21 8.43 -11.53 45.21
CA ALA A 21 9.81 -11.18 45.57
C ALA A 21 9.86 -10.35 46.85
N LEU A 22 10.16 -11.02 47.97
CA LEU A 22 10.72 -10.41 49.16
C LEU A 22 12.07 -9.75 48.82
N ARG A 23 12.09 -8.44 48.58
CA ARG A 23 13.14 -7.48 48.99
C ARG A 23 12.93 -6.12 48.33
N ALA A 24 12.99 -5.10 49.17
CA ALA A 24 12.96 -3.70 48.81
C ALA A 24 14.13 -3.30 47.89
N GLU A 25 13.91 -2.18 47.19
CA GLU A 25 14.87 -1.42 46.37
C GLU A 25 15.13 -1.95 44.95
N ALA A 26 14.24 -1.59 44.03
CA ALA A 26 14.56 -0.72 42.90
C ALA A 26 13.33 -0.61 42.00
N SER A 27 12.26 0.05 42.47
CA SER A 27 11.42 0.76 41.51
C SER A 27 12.32 1.82 40.89
N PRO A 28 12.59 1.81 39.57
CA PRO A 28 13.10 3.01 38.96
C PRO A 28 11.99 4.03 39.14
N ALA A 29 12.19 4.97 40.06
CA ALA A 29 11.49 6.23 40.10
C ALA A 29 11.88 7.01 38.84
N ASN A 30 11.36 6.57 37.69
CA ASN A 30 11.27 7.35 36.49
C ASN A 30 9.79 7.46 36.15
N ASN A 31 9.12 8.35 36.89
CA ASN A 31 7.77 8.84 36.64
C ASN A 31 7.71 9.73 35.37
N SER A 32 8.43 9.38 34.31
CA SER A 32 8.01 9.72 32.97
C SER A 32 7.43 8.43 32.39
N THR A 33 6.11 8.31 32.39
CA THR A 33 5.44 7.27 31.61
C THR A 33 5.69 7.43 30.11
N ASN A 34 6.46 8.44 29.66
CA ASN A 34 6.58 8.84 28.26
C ASN A 34 5.22 8.72 27.58
N ASP A 35 4.17 9.14 28.29
CA ASP A 35 2.82 9.06 27.79
C ASP A 35 2.73 10.07 26.65
N VAL A 36 2.87 9.55 25.45
CA VAL A 36 2.78 10.30 24.21
C VAL A 36 1.35 10.81 23.96
N LYS A 37 0.40 10.54 24.88
CA LYS A 37 -1.02 10.90 24.78
C LYS A 37 -1.68 10.32 23.53
N VAL A 38 -1.18 9.18 23.05
CA VAL A 38 -1.72 8.46 21.89
C VAL A 38 -2.56 7.30 22.39
N GLY A 39 -3.88 7.39 22.22
CA GLY A 39 -4.81 6.31 22.57
C GLY A 39 -4.82 5.18 21.53
N ILE A 40 -5.30 3.99 21.90
CA ILE A 40 -5.46 2.86 20.97
C ILE A 40 -6.33 3.20 19.75
N GLY A 41 -7.28 4.13 19.92
CA GLY A 41 -8.13 4.63 18.84
C GLY A 41 -7.41 5.51 17.82
N GLU A 42 -6.23 6.04 18.15
CA GLU A 42 -5.42 6.83 17.21
C GLU A 42 -4.60 5.94 16.27
N PHE A 43 -4.53 4.63 16.55
CA PHE A 43 -3.94 3.66 15.66
C PHE A 43 -4.99 3.09 14.70
N GLY A 44 -4.63 3.07 13.42
CA GLY A 44 -5.37 2.35 12.40
C GLY A 44 -4.75 0.98 12.11
N ILE A 45 -5.53 0.05 11.56
CA ILE A 45 -5.01 -1.22 11.02
C ILE A 45 -5.47 -1.45 9.60
N SER A 46 -4.62 -2.05 8.77
CA SER A 46 -4.99 -2.55 7.45
C SER A 46 -5.32 -4.04 7.52
N LEU A 47 -6.41 -4.43 6.88
CA LEU A 47 -6.85 -5.81 6.75
C LEU A 47 -7.02 -6.18 5.28
N GLY A 48 -6.19 -7.10 4.82
CA GLY A 48 -6.40 -7.79 3.55
C GLY A 48 -7.63 -8.70 3.61
N LEU A 49 -8.49 -8.57 2.61
CA LEU A 49 -9.73 -9.30 2.44
C LEU A 49 -9.52 -10.55 1.56
N GLY A 50 -9.96 -11.70 2.09
CA GLY A 50 -9.65 -13.05 1.58
C GLY A 50 -8.38 -13.62 2.22
N PRO A 51 -8.34 -14.91 2.66
CA PRO A 51 -9.25 -16.04 2.43
C PRO A 51 -10.30 -16.35 3.53
N VAL A 52 -10.43 -15.53 4.57
CA VAL A 52 -11.29 -15.82 5.74
C VAL A 52 -12.66 -15.12 5.64
N GLN A 53 -13.65 -15.55 6.43
CA GLN A 53 -14.92 -14.84 6.59
C GLN A 53 -14.70 -13.43 7.16
N ASN A 54 -14.99 -12.43 6.34
CA ASN A 54 -14.48 -11.08 6.58
C ASN A 54 -15.32 -10.29 7.59
N VAL A 55 -16.64 -10.50 7.68
CA VAL A 55 -17.46 -9.77 8.67
C VAL A 55 -17.12 -10.19 10.11
N PRO A 56 -17.09 -11.49 10.46
CA PRO A 56 -16.71 -11.91 11.82
C PRO A 56 -15.25 -11.58 12.14
N ALA A 57 -14.33 -11.69 11.17
CA ALA A 57 -12.92 -11.37 11.36
C ALA A 57 -12.69 -9.87 11.59
N ILE A 58 -13.39 -9.01 10.87
CA ILE A 58 -13.39 -7.56 11.10
C ILE A 58 -13.92 -7.27 12.50
N GLY A 59 -15.08 -7.83 12.86
CA GLY A 59 -15.65 -7.66 14.20
C GLY A 59 -14.71 -8.10 15.32
N ALA A 60 -13.95 -9.18 15.12
CA ALA A 60 -12.95 -9.63 16.08
C ALA A 60 -11.79 -8.64 16.26
N LYS A 61 -11.36 -7.99 15.17
CA LYS A 61 -10.29 -6.98 15.22
C LYS A 61 -10.75 -5.67 15.84
N LEU A 62 -12.01 -5.27 15.63
CA LEU A 62 -12.57 -4.06 16.25
C LEU A 62 -12.62 -4.15 17.78
N ARG A 63 -12.73 -5.35 18.35
CA ARG A 63 -12.70 -5.56 19.81
C ARG A 63 -11.38 -5.13 20.47
N ALA A 64 -10.30 -4.97 19.70
CA ALA A 64 -9.04 -4.43 20.21
C ALA A 64 -9.10 -2.91 20.52
N GLY A 65 -10.21 -2.23 20.21
CA GLY A 65 -10.40 -0.80 20.52
C GLY A 65 -9.95 0.16 19.40
N ILE A 66 -9.56 -0.38 18.25
CA ILE A 66 -9.15 0.38 17.07
C ILE A 66 -10.33 1.17 16.50
N LYS A 67 -10.09 2.43 16.11
CA LYS A 67 -11.11 3.32 15.55
C LYS A 67 -11.03 3.52 14.04
N THR A 68 -9.94 3.14 13.40
CA THR A 68 -9.79 3.24 11.94
C THR A 68 -9.32 1.91 11.36
N MET A 69 -9.99 1.41 10.35
CA MET A 69 -9.61 0.16 9.68
C MET A 69 -9.65 0.30 8.17
N GLU A 70 -8.55 -0.04 7.52
CA GLU A 70 -8.48 -0.14 6.07
C GLU A 70 -8.87 -1.54 5.61
N LEU A 71 -9.81 -1.61 4.68
CA LEU A 71 -10.28 -2.83 4.04
C LEU A 71 -9.63 -2.93 2.66
N GLY A 72 -8.64 -3.80 2.54
CA GLY A 72 -7.87 -3.97 1.30
C GLY A 72 -8.25 -5.22 0.54
N PHE A 73 -8.45 -5.09 -0.77
CA PHE A 73 -8.76 -6.24 -1.63
C PHE A 73 -7.49 -6.88 -2.16
N MET A 74 -7.29 -8.17 -1.83
CA MET A 74 -6.10 -8.92 -2.25
C MET A 74 -6.23 -9.49 -3.67
N GLY A 75 -7.46 -9.62 -4.18
CA GLY A 75 -7.73 -10.09 -5.54
C GLY A 75 -8.07 -8.96 -6.51
N ALA A 76 -7.98 -9.27 -7.82
CA ALA A 76 -8.39 -8.42 -8.93
C ALA A 76 -9.38 -9.17 -9.85
N GLY A 77 -10.16 -8.44 -10.66
CA GLY A 77 -11.08 -9.02 -11.63
C GLY A 77 -12.19 -9.83 -10.96
N LYS A 78 -12.35 -11.10 -11.36
CA LYS A 78 -13.39 -11.98 -10.77
C LYS A 78 -13.12 -12.33 -9.29
N GLY A 79 -11.88 -12.17 -8.82
CA GLY A 79 -11.48 -12.62 -7.49
C GLY A 79 -11.48 -14.14 -7.36
N GLY A 80 -11.15 -14.63 -6.16
CA GLY A 80 -11.15 -16.06 -5.85
C GLY A 80 -10.94 -16.31 -4.35
N GLY A 81 -10.90 -17.59 -3.95
CA GLY A 81 -10.82 -17.96 -2.53
C GLY A 81 -9.57 -17.45 -1.80
N GLN A 82 -8.49 -17.12 -2.51
CA GLN A 82 -7.24 -16.59 -1.93
C GLN A 82 -7.17 -15.06 -1.95
N GLY A 83 -8.03 -14.39 -2.72
CA GLY A 83 -7.99 -12.94 -2.90
C GLY A 83 -9.37 -12.43 -3.28
N HIS A 84 -10.03 -11.78 -2.33
CA HIS A 84 -11.35 -11.26 -2.58
C HIS A 84 -11.30 -9.95 -3.37
N THR A 85 -12.37 -9.71 -4.13
CA THR A 85 -12.64 -8.45 -4.82
C THR A 85 -13.91 -7.81 -4.25
N PRO A 86 -14.13 -6.50 -4.48
CA PRO A 86 -15.31 -5.82 -3.95
C PRO A 86 -16.65 -6.51 -4.27
N GLU A 87 -16.82 -7.02 -5.49
CA GLU A 87 -18.08 -7.65 -5.93
C GLU A 87 -18.33 -9.03 -5.30
N MET A 88 -17.33 -9.65 -4.67
CA MET A 88 -17.56 -10.89 -3.92
C MET A 88 -18.37 -10.65 -2.64
N TYR A 89 -18.54 -9.40 -2.23
CA TYR A 89 -19.34 -9.00 -1.08
C TYR A 89 -20.74 -8.62 -1.52
N GLY A 90 -21.69 -9.51 -1.22
CA GLY A 90 -23.10 -9.25 -1.48
C GLY A 90 -23.68 -8.14 -0.59
N GLN A 91 -24.86 -7.65 -0.96
CA GLN A 91 -25.55 -6.56 -0.25
C GLN A 91 -25.65 -6.78 1.26
N LYS A 92 -26.01 -7.98 1.71
CA LYS A 92 -26.13 -8.29 3.16
C LYS A 92 -24.80 -8.19 3.90
N GLN A 93 -23.70 -8.59 3.27
CA GLN A 93 -22.37 -8.48 3.88
C GLN A 93 -21.92 -7.03 3.96
N ARG A 94 -22.17 -6.24 2.91
CA ARG A 94 -21.88 -4.80 2.90
C ARG A 94 -22.70 -4.05 3.95
N GLN A 95 -23.99 -4.37 4.05
CA GLN A 95 -24.87 -3.83 5.09
C GLN A 95 -24.37 -4.19 6.49
N ALA A 96 -24.01 -5.45 6.73
CA ALA A 96 -23.46 -5.86 8.02
C ALA A 96 -22.18 -5.10 8.39
N LEU A 97 -21.31 -4.80 7.42
CA LEU A 97 -20.14 -3.96 7.64
C LEU A 97 -20.53 -2.50 7.96
N SER A 98 -21.48 -1.92 7.23
CA SER A 98 -21.98 -0.56 7.49
C SER A 98 -22.64 -0.43 8.88
N GLU A 99 -23.41 -1.43 9.29
CA GLU A 99 -23.98 -1.50 10.64
C GLU A 99 -22.89 -1.66 11.70
N MET A 100 -21.88 -2.50 11.43
CA MET A 100 -20.73 -2.68 12.32
C MET A 100 -19.92 -1.40 12.49
N LYS A 101 -19.71 -0.64 11.41
CA LYS A 101 -19.10 0.70 11.42
C LYS A 101 -19.82 1.60 12.43
N THR A 102 -21.14 1.69 12.27
CA THR A 102 -22.00 2.56 13.09
C THR A 102 -22.03 2.12 14.55
N ALA A 103 -22.22 0.83 14.80
CA ALA A 103 -22.32 0.27 16.14
C ALA A 103 -21.02 0.44 16.95
N ASN A 104 -19.86 0.27 16.31
CA ASN A 104 -18.56 0.35 16.98
C ASN A 104 -17.96 1.77 16.96
N ARG A 105 -18.59 2.71 16.23
CA ARG A 105 -18.07 4.06 15.96
C ARG A 105 -16.63 3.98 15.45
N VAL A 106 -16.46 3.28 14.34
CA VAL A 106 -15.17 3.09 13.67
C VAL A 106 -15.26 3.63 12.25
N ASP A 107 -14.15 4.07 11.69
CA ASP A 107 -14.06 4.52 10.31
C ASP A 107 -13.43 3.45 9.45
N PHE A 108 -14.07 3.17 8.32
CA PHE A 108 -13.52 2.30 7.29
C PHE A 108 -12.92 3.10 6.15
N THR A 109 -11.71 2.74 5.74
CA THR A 109 -11.13 3.15 4.46
C THR A 109 -11.09 1.95 3.54
N THR A 110 -11.08 2.19 2.23
CA THR A 110 -11.04 1.10 1.25
C THR A 110 -9.75 1.18 0.46
N HIS A 111 -8.95 0.11 0.48
CA HIS A 111 -7.81 0.00 -0.40
C HIS A 111 -8.22 -0.77 -1.66
N SER A 112 -8.06 -0.15 -2.83
CA SER A 112 -8.33 -0.82 -4.10
C SER A 112 -7.46 -2.06 -4.27
N SER A 113 -7.84 -2.95 -5.19
CA SER A 113 -7.12 -4.21 -5.40
C SER A 113 -5.60 -4.01 -5.46
N VAL A 114 -4.86 -4.60 -4.52
CA VAL A 114 -3.38 -4.58 -4.53
C VAL A 114 -2.81 -5.30 -5.76
N GLY A 115 -3.60 -6.18 -6.39
CA GLY A 115 -3.26 -6.80 -7.67
C GLY A 115 -3.17 -5.82 -8.84
N VAL A 116 -3.60 -4.56 -8.66
CA VAL A 116 -3.45 -3.50 -9.66
C VAL A 116 -2.10 -2.82 -9.45
N TRP A 117 -1.20 -2.99 -10.41
CA TRP A 117 0.14 -2.38 -10.40
C TRP A 117 0.12 -0.84 -10.49
N GLY A 118 -1.00 -0.29 -10.93
CA GLY A 118 -1.42 1.09 -10.76
C GLY A 118 -1.96 1.73 -12.03
N LEU A 119 -2.00 3.06 -12.05
CA LEU A 119 -2.76 3.84 -13.03
C LEU A 119 -2.04 4.07 -14.35
N ALA A 120 -0.72 3.85 -14.40
CA ALA A 120 0.06 3.99 -15.63
C ALA A 120 -0.29 2.92 -16.68
N GLY A 121 -1.02 1.86 -16.31
CA GLY A 121 -1.34 0.75 -17.21
C GLY A 121 -0.17 -0.21 -17.42
N GLN A 122 0.78 -0.22 -16.48
CA GLN A 122 1.90 -1.15 -16.46
C GLN A 122 1.44 -2.53 -15.98
N ASP A 123 1.88 -3.60 -16.66
CA ASP A 123 1.74 -4.97 -16.18
C ASP A 123 2.94 -5.42 -15.33
N GLN A 124 2.89 -6.63 -14.78
CA GLN A 124 3.99 -7.21 -13.99
C GLN A 124 5.32 -7.32 -14.76
N GLN A 125 5.25 -7.42 -16.09
CA GLN A 125 6.42 -7.55 -16.97
C GLN A 125 6.99 -6.18 -17.36
N GLY A 126 6.31 -5.10 -16.98
CA GLY A 126 6.71 -3.73 -17.26
C GLY A 126 6.17 -3.18 -18.58
N ASN A 127 5.32 -3.91 -19.30
CA ASN A 127 4.66 -3.41 -20.52
C ASN A 127 3.48 -2.50 -20.17
N PHE A 128 3.19 -1.59 -21.07
CA PHE A 128 2.10 -0.63 -20.93
C PHE A 128 0.98 -0.94 -21.91
N SER A 129 -0.25 -1.03 -21.42
CA SER A 129 -1.40 -1.25 -22.30
C SER A 129 -2.64 -0.47 -21.84
N LYS A 130 -3.48 -0.08 -22.80
CA LYS A 130 -4.79 0.51 -22.51
C LYS A 130 -5.70 -0.47 -21.78
N SER A 131 -5.55 -1.77 -22.05
CA SER A 131 -6.33 -2.82 -21.37
C SER A 131 -5.99 -2.87 -19.88
N SER A 132 -4.70 -2.90 -19.53
CA SER A 132 -4.23 -2.85 -18.13
C SER A 132 -4.71 -1.59 -17.42
N LYS A 133 -4.64 -0.43 -18.10
CA LYS A 133 -5.17 0.84 -17.55
C LYS A 133 -6.68 0.77 -17.33
N SER A 134 -7.42 0.21 -18.27
CA SER A 134 -8.87 0.06 -18.15
C SER A 134 -9.24 -0.87 -17.00
N MET A 135 -8.51 -1.98 -16.82
CA MET A 135 -8.68 -2.89 -15.69
C MET A 135 -8.42 -2.17 -14.36
N ALA A 136 -7.31 -1.42 -14.25
CA ALA A 136 -6.99 -0.63 -13.06
C ALA A 136 -8.12 0.36 -12.70
N LEU A 137 -8.64 1.08 -13.69
CA LEU A 137 -9.75 2.01 -13.49
C LEU A 137 -11.04 1.30 -13.06
N SER A 138 -11.34 0.13 -13.64
CA SER A 138 -12.50 -0.67 -13.23
C SER A 138 -12.38 -1.15 -11.77
N GLU A 139 -11.20 -1.61 -11.33
CA GLU A 139 -11.00 -2.02 -9.94
C GLU A 139 -11.14 -0.83 -8.96
N ILE A 140 -10.67 0.35 -9.34
CA ILE A 140 -10.84 1.55 -8.53
C ILE A 140 -12.31 1.94 -8.44
N LYS A 141 -13.07 1.88 -9.55
CA LYS A 141 -14.51 2.12 -9.53
C LYS A 141 -15.24 1.15 -8.60
N ARG A 142 -14.94 -0.14 -8.68
CA ARG A 142 -15.52 -1.18 -7.80
C ARG A 142 -15.18 -0.92 -6.33
N ALA A 143 -13.96 -0.46 -6.03
CA ALA A 143 -13.55 -0.08 -4.69
C ALA A 143 -14.30 1.17 -4.17
N ILE A 144 -14.52 2.17 -5.04
CA ILE A 144 -15.34 3.37 -4.72
C ILE A 144 -16.80 3.00 -4.44
N GLU A 145 -17.39 2.12 -5.25
CA GLU A 145 -18.74 1.62 -5.04
C GLU A 145 -18.86 0.88 -3.70
N PHE A 146 -17.89 0.00 -3.39
CA PHE A 146 -17.85 -0.67 -2.09
C PHE A 146 -17.66 0.30 -0.92
N ALA A 147 -16.79 1.30 -1.06
CA ALA A 147 -16.61 2.32 -0.03
C ALA A 147 -17.90 3.13 0.19
N SER A 148 -18.64 3.41 -0.88
CA SER A 148 -19.94 4.08 -0.80
C SER A 148 -20.95 3.26 0.03
N ASP A 149 -21.01 1.94 -0.17
CA ASP A 149 -21.94 1.08 0.54
C ASP A 149 -21.54 0.82 2.01
N VAL A 150 -20.23 0.59 2.24
CA VAL A 150 -19.72 0.09 3.54
C VAL A 150 -19.23 1.21 4.44
N ALA A 151 -18.45 2.13 3.89
CA ALA A 151 -17.92 3.26 4.63
C ALA A 151 -18.87 4.45 4.64
N ALA A 152 -19.94 4.43 3.82
CA ALA A 152 -20.83 5.58 3.58
C ALA A 152 -20.04 6.81 3.07
N GLY A 153 -19.04 6.55 2.22
CA GLY A 153 -18.00 7.50 1.83
C GLY A 153 -16.72 7.35 2.66
N GLY A 154 -15.64 7.98 2.22
CA GLY A 154 -14.34 7.92 2.90
C GLY A 154 -13.16 7.75 1.94
N PRO A 155 -11.93 7.70 2.47
CA PRO A 155 -10.72 7.54 1.67
C PRO A 155 -10.71 6.23 0.89
N VAL A 156 -10.43 6.33 -0.40
CA VAL A 156 -10.10 5.18 -1.25
C VAL A 156 -8.62 5.25 -1.58
N VAL A 157 -7.85 4.28 -1.08
CA VAL A 157 -6.41 4.18 -1.31
C VAL A 157 -6.16 3.44 -2.62
N VAL A 158 -5.30 4.01 -3.45
CA VAL A 158 -4.94 3.45 -4.75
C VAL A 158 -3.43 3.49 -4.91
N HIS A 159 -2.87 2.45 -5.52
CA HIS A 159 -1.50 2.51 -6.02
C HIS A 159 -1.47 3.35 -7.29
N THR A 160 -0.69 4.43 -7.28
CA THR A 160 -0.48 5.26 -8.48
C THR A 160 0.23 4.48 -9.57
N GLY A 161 1.10 3.53 -9.19
CA GLY A 161 1.85 2.68 -10.11
C GLY A 161 2.69 3.50 -11.07
N GLU A 162 3.79 4.03 -10.56
CA GLU A 162 4.76 4.73 -11.40
C GLU A 162 5.76 3.75 -12.00
N PHE A 163 6.22 4.08 -13.20
CA PHE A 163 7.34 3.38 -13.81
C PHE A 163 8.63 3.71 -13.06
N ARG A 164 9.57 2.76 -13.03
CA ARG A 164 10.87 2.94 -12.37
C ARG A 164 11.59 4.15 -12.97
N ARG A 165 11.85 5.16 -12.14
CA ARG A 165 12.66 6.34 -12.45
C ARG A 165 13.75 6.47 -11.39
N PRO A 166 15.02 6.67 -11.79
CA PRO A 166 16.08 6.95 -10.83
C PRO A 166 15.82 8.30 -10.16
N ILE A 167 16.00 8.36 -8.84
CA ILE A 167 15.76 9.57 -8.04
C ILE A 167 16.77 10.67 -8.43
N VAL A 168 18.01 10.26 -8.71
CA VAL A 168 19.09 11.14 -9.17
C VAL A 168 18.77 11.90 -10.47
N ASP A 169 17.85 11.41 -11.30
CA ASP A 169 17.47 12.03 -12.58
C ASP A 169 16.15 12.79 -12.51
N ALA A 170 15.50 12.84 -11.35
CA ALA A 170 14.26 13.57 -11.22
C ALA A 170 14.55 15.09 -11.31
N GLU A 171 13.77 15.82 -12.10
CA GLU A 171 13.96 17.27 -12.34
C GLU A 171 14.09 18.07 -11.03
N TRP A 172 13.23 17.77 -10.05
CA TRP A 172 13.26 18.40 -8.73
C TRP A 172 14.53 18.08 -7.92
N ASN A 173 15.25 17.00 -8.24
CA ASN A 173 16.49 16.60 -7.58
C ASN A 173 17.75 16.99 -8.38
N SER A 174 17.60 17.39 -9.65
CA SER A 174 18.71 17.85 -10.50
C SER A 174 18.72 19.36 -10.71
N GLU A 175 17.56 20.00 -10.82
CA GLU A 175 17.41 21.40 -11.25
C GLU A 175 17.04 22.36 -10.12
N ASP A 176 16.28 21.90 -9.10
CA ASP A 176 15.90 22.74 -7.96
C ASP A 176 17.10 22.95 -7.02
N GLU A 177 17.55 24.20 -6.88
CA GLU A 177 18.67 24.58 -6.01
C GLU A 177 18.52 24.08 -4.57
N LYS A 178 17.29 23.99 -4.05
CA LYS A 178 17.02 23.54 -2.69
C LYS A 178 17.33 22.05 -2.50
N TRP A 179 17.09 21.24 -3.52
CA TRP A 179 17.11 19.77 -3.42
C TRP A 179 18.19 19.11 -4.26
N ARG A 180 18.90 19.88 -5.09
CA ARG A 180 19.92 19.41 -6.01
C ARG A 180 20.90 18.42 -5.37
N GLY A 181 20.87 17.18 -5.84
CA GLY A 181 21.78 16.10 -5.45
C GLY A 181 21.62 15.60 -4.01
N LYS A 182 20.55 15.97 -3.30
CA LYS A 182 20.34 15.58 -1.90
C LYS A 182 19.77 14.18 -1.76
N PHE A 183 19.07 13.69 -2.78
CA PHE A 183 18.40 12.40 -2.71
C PHE A 183 19.04 11.41 -3.68
N LYS A 184 19.27 10.22 -3.16
CA LYS A 184 19.68 9.03 -3.90
C LYS A 184 19.09 7.81 -3.19
N MET A 185 18.68 6.81 -3.97
CA MET A 185 18.16 5.56 -3.45
C MET A 185 19.28 4.68 -2.87
N TYR A 186 20.48 4.78 -3.43
CA TYR A 186 21.71 4.12 -2.99
C TYR A 186 22.93 4.91 -3.50
N ASP A 187 24.11 4.68 -2.92
CA ASP A 187 25.29 5.52 -3.15
C ASP A 187 25.72 5.64 -4.62
N GLU A 188 25.59 4.56 -5.40
CA GLU A 188 26.03 4.46 -6.80
C GLU A 188 24.87 4.57 -7.82
N GLU A 189 23.73 5.17 -7.43
CA GLU A 189 22.52 5.22 -8.28
C GLU A 189 22.78 5.88 -9.63
N ALA A 190 23.57 6.96 -9.65
CA ALA A 190 23.90 7.69 -10.87
C ALA A 190 24.66 6.84 -11.90
N GLU A 191 25.39 5.81 -11.46
CA GLU A 191 26.23 4.98 -12.33
C GLU A 191 25.56 3.65 -12.68
N ARG A 192 24.83 3.06 -11.75
CA ARG A 192 24.34 1.68 -11.85
C ARG A 192 22.85 1.55 -12.15
N THR A 193 22.09 2.63 -12.04
CA THR A 193 20.64 2.55 -12.25
C THR A 193 20.30 2.14 -13.68
N SER A 194 19.12 1.56 -13.84
CA SER A 194 18.59 1.12 -15.10
C SER A 194 17.40 1.94 -15.55
N TYR A 195 17.24 2.04 -16.85
CA TYR A 195 16.08 2.61 -17.51
C TYR A 195 15.36 1.56 -18.32
N HIS A 196 14.05 1.66 -18.31
CA HIS A 196 13.19 0.84 -19.14
C HIS A 196 12.99 1.55 -20.48
N ILE A 197 13.35 0.88 -21.58
CA ILE A 197 13.07 1.37 -22.93
C ILE A 197 11.75 0.75 -23.40
N VAL A 198 10.75 1.60 -23.61
CA VAL A 198 9.40 1.20 -24.01
C VAL A 198 9.15 1.62 -25.46
N ASP A 199 8.64 0.72 -26.30
CA ASP A 199 8.12 1.10 -27.62
C ASP A 199 6.83 1.88 -27.45
N THR A 200 6.78 3.14 -27.87
CA THR A 200 5.59 3.99 -27.69
C THR A 200 4.40 3.56 -28.56
N ARG A 201 4.63 2.74 -29.59
CA ARG A 201 3.57 2.26 -30.50
C ARG A 201 2.87 1.03 -29.95
N THR A 202 3.62 0.11 -29.36
CA THR A 202 3.11 -1.17 -28.84
C THR A 202 2.97 -1.19 -27.32
N GLY A 203 3.67 -0.30 -26.62
CA GLY A 203 3.78 -0.28 -25.16
C GLY A 203 4.67 -1.38 -24.59
N HIS A 204 5.34 -2.16 -25.44
CA HIS A 204 6.18 -3.26 -24.98
C HIS A 204 7.51 -2.75 -24.42
N LEU A 205 7.97 -3.38 -23.34
CA LEU A 205 9.32 -3.22 -22.84
C LEU A 205 10.28 -3.90 -23.83
N ILE A 206 11.10 -3.10 -24.51
CA ILE A 206 12.10 -3.62 -25.45
C ILE A 206 13.30 -4.15 -24.67
N GLN A 207 13.79 -3.35 -23.72
CA GLN A 207 15.01 -3.67 -22.98
C GLN A 207 15.11 -2.83 -21.70
N GLU A 208 15.68 -3.44 -20.66
CA GLU A 208 16.23 -2.72 -19.52
C GLU A 208 17.69 -2.35 -19.80
N ALA A 209 17.99 -1.06 -19.92
CA ALA A 209 19.33 -0.54 -20.18
C ALA A 209 19.93 0.00 -18.88
N ARG A 210 21.08 -0.50 -18.46
CA ARG A 210 21.84 0.09 -17.33
C ARG A 210 22.66 1.27 -17.81
N LYS A 211 22.74 2.34 -17.01
CA LYS A 211 23.57 3.51 -17.33
C LYS A 211 25.03 3.16 -17.61
N ASN A 212 25.59 2.22 -16.86
CA ASN A 212 26.95 1.74 -17.05
C ASN A 212 27.16 0.84 -18.30
N ARG A 213 26.10 0.51 -19.05
CA ARG A 213 26.18 -0.33 -20.25
C ARG A 213 25.94 0.53 -21.49
N LYS A 214 26.96 0.65 -22.35
CA LYS A 214 26.80 1.28 -23.67
C LYS A 214 25.80 0.46 -24.50
N VAL A 215 24.68 1.08 -24.87
CA VAL A 215 23.68 0.50 -25.78
C VAL A 215 23.82 1.15 -27.15
N SER A 216 23.91 0.35 -28.20
CA SER A 216 23.93 0.84 -29.58
C SER A 216 22.57 1.46 -29.91
N LYS A 217 22.51 2.80 -30.02
CA LYS A 217 21.32 3.50 -30.50
C LYS A 217 21.35 3.50 -32.03
N PRO A 218 20.31 3.00 -32.73
CA PRO A 218 20.25 3.13 -34.17
C PRO A 218 20.18 4.63 -34.52
N VAL A 219 21.15 5.08 -35.32
CA VAL A 219 21.08 6.40 -35.96
C VAL A 219 20.07 6.27 -37.08
N TRP A 220 18.86 6.81 -36.87
CA TRP A 220 17.91 6.95 -37.95
C TRP A 220 18.49 7.95 -38.95
N ASN A 221 18.94 7.46 -40.10
CA ASN A 221 19.28 8.31 -41.24
C ASN A 221 18.00 9.01 -41.70
N ARG A 222 17.74 10.20 -41.14
CA ARG A 222 16.78 11.12 -41.75
C ARG A 222 17.44 11.63 -43.02
N TYR A 223 16.76 11.46 -44.15
CA TYR A 223 17.19 12.07 -45.40
C TYR A 223 17.14 13.59 -45.23
N GLU A 224 18.27 14.22 -44.92
CA GLU A 224 18.41 15.67 -45.01
C GLU A 224 18.43 16.03 -46.48
N ASN A 225 17.30 16.57 -46.94
CA ASN A 225 17.13 17.05 -48.29
C ASN A 225 17.95 18.34 -48.48
N ARG A 226 19.28 18.23 -48.59
CA ARG A 226 20.20 19.27 -49.10
C ARG A 226 21.65 18.76 -49.19
N LYS A 227 21.97 18.27 -50.38
CA LYS A 227 23.15 18.59 -51.22
C LYS A 227 23.71 17.34 -51.88
N SER A 228 23.60 17.38 -53.20
CA SER A 228 24.17 16.52 -54.22
C SER A 228 25.65 16.19 -54.00
N TYR A 229 25.97 14.96 -54.38
CA TYR A 229 27.29 14.37 -54.65
C TYR A 229 28.35 15.32 -55.21
N ALA A 230 29.60 15.14 -54.76
CA ALA A 230 30.79 14.82 -55.59
C ALA A 230 32.02 14.68 -54.65
N SER A 231 32.67 13.52 -54.56
CA SER A 231 34.00 13.18 -55.13
C SER A 231 34.84 12.59 -53.98
N PHE A 232 35.58 11.48 -54.05
CA PHE A 232 36.07 10.58 -55.09
C PHE A 232 35.83 9.12 -54.70
#